data_AF-A0A2H6NIK6-F1
#
_entry.id   AF-A0A2H6NIK6-F1
#
_cell.length_a   1.000
_cell.length_b   1.000
_cell.length_c   1.000
_cell.angle_alpha   90.00
_cell.angle_beta   90.00
_cell.angle_gamma   90.00
#
_symmetry.space_group_name_H-M   'P 1'
#
loop_
_entity.id
_entity.type
_entity.pdbx_description
1 polymer ?
#
loop_
_entity_poly.entity_id
_entity_poly.type
_entity_poly.pdbx_seq_one_letter_code
_entity_poly.pdbx_strand_id
1 'polypeptide(L)'
;TWGPSGPGGNMERGVLGPGRARFLACACFLTDNLFVERYGLHLRYRGDPEQLRRDYGPVLRQRGCRSEEDFAAVLREVEKEVQRRKELDGLSRERKAIISQNYRPKHPHLYILQESFFNREFLETVKYCTSQNADLQGLLHHVESLSDKRIYRLPIFTKEFCEAFVEELEHFEQSEMPKGRPNSMNNYGVLLNELGLDETFLTPLREKYLQPLTALLYPDCGGSCLDSHKAFVVKYALHEDLDLHTHYDNAEVTLNVCLGKEFTEGSLYFAEFRQVPLLKYKFRTIDCNLFSHQHS
;
A
#
# COMPACT_ATOMS: atom_id res chain seq x y z
N THR A 1 -41.23 33.53 -16.89
CA THR A 1 -42.35 32.87 -16.18
C THR A 1 -41.96 31.43 -15.89
N TRP A 2 -42.37 30.88 -14.75
CA TRP A 2 -42.13 29.49 -14.31
C TRP A 2 -40.67 29.01 -14.17
N GLY A 3 -40.14 29.09 -12.93
CA GLY A 3 -39.57 27.90 -12.26
C GLY A 3 -40.67 27.25 -11.40
N PRO A 4 -40.38 26.49 -10.31
CA PRO A 4 -39.09 26.08 -9.73
C PRO A 4 -38.95 24.53 -9.81
N SER A 5 -38.37 23.70 -8.91
CA SER A 5 -37.63 23.83 -7.63
C SER A 5 -36.80 22.56 -7.36
N GLY A 6 -35.62 22.67 -6.75
CA GLY A 6 -34.85 21.53 -6.21
C GLY A 6 -33.54 22.00 -5.54
N PRO A 7 -33.14 21.48 -4.37
CA PRO A 7 -32.14 22.14 -3.52
C PRO A 7 -30.70 21.85 -3.92
N GLY A 8 -29.82 22.84 -3.73
CA GLY A 8 -28.38 22.69 -3.94
C GLY A 8 -27.65 22.05 -2.76
N GLY A 9 -26.61 21.26 -3.05
CA GLY A 9 -25.60 20.85 -2.07
C GLY A 9 -24.45 21.86 -2.05
N ASN A 10 -24.13 22.41 -0.87
CA ASN A 10 -23.01 23.33 -0.72
C ASN A 10 -21.67 22.64 -0.97
N MET A 11 -20.91 23.10 -1.97
CA MET A 11 -19.45 22.95 -1.96
C MET A 11 -18.86 23.99 -0.98
N GLU A 12 -18.75 23.63 0.30
CA GLU A 12 -18.01 24.45 1.26
C GLU A 12 -16.53 24.51 0.87
N ARG A 13 -16.08 25.72 0.48
CA ARG A 13 -14.69 25.97 0.12
C ARG A 13 -13.88 26.20 1.38
N GLY A 14 -13.39 25.12 1.98
CA GLY A 14 -12.34 25.19 2.98
C GLY A 14 -11.07 25.79 2.38
N VAL A 15 -10.83 27.08 2.63
CA VAL A 15 -9.61 27.77 2.18
C VAL A 15 -8.47 27.36 3.09
N LEU A 16 -7.62 26.45 2.60
CA LEU A 16 -6.34 26.09 3.21
C LEU A 16 -5.20 26.53 2.29
N GLY A 17 -4.02 26.73 2.88
CA GLY A 17 -2.88 27.39 2.23
C GLY A 17 -2.32 26.66 1.00
N PRO A 18 -1.57 27.38 0.14
CA PRO A 18 -1.06 26.84 -1.12
C PRO A 18 -0.09 25.66 -0.89
N GLY A 19 -0.21 24.63 -1.73
CA GLY A 19 0.79 23.56 -1.86
C GLY A 19 0.42 22.18 -1.32
N ARG A 20 -0.64 22.03 -0.51
CA ARG A 20 -1.08 20.70 -0.04
C ARG A 20 -1.90 19.98 -1.09
N ALA A 21 -1.26 19.12 -1.88
CA ALA A 21 -1.95 18.13 -2.69
C ALA A 21 -2.76 17.19 -1.79
N ARG A 22 -4.07 17.08 -2.03
CA ARG A 22 -4.94 16.15 -1.29
C ARG A 22 -5.00 14.85 -2.08
N PHE A 23 -4.58 13.73 -1.50
CA PHE A 23 -4.68 12.42 -2.15
C PHE A 23 -6.12 12.17 -2.62
N LEU A 24 -6.27 11.67 -3.86
CA LEU A 24 -7.56 11.42 -4.50
C LEU A 24 -7.75 9.93 -4.74
N ALA A 25 -8.71 9.32 -4.04
CA ALA A 25 -9.15 7.97 -4.39
C ALA A 25 -9.93 8.02 -5.72
N CYS A 26 -9.55 7.18 -6.69
CA CYS A 26 -10.31 7.03 -7.92
C CYS A 26 -11.69 6.42 -7.62
N ALA A 27 -12.76 6.97 -8.21
CA ALA A 27 -14.14 6.48 -8.01
C ALA A 27 -14.31 4.99 -8.36
N CYS A 28 -13.47 4.45 -9.26
CA CYS A 28 -13.45 3.02 -9.60
C CYS A 28 -13.14 2.12 -8.39
N PHE A 29 -12.52 2.64 -7.32
CA PHE A 29 -12.33 1.88 -6.08
C PHE A 29 -13.65 1.33 -5.50
N LEU A 30 -14.78 2.01 -5.73
CA LEU A 30 -16.10 1.57 -5.27
C LEU A 30 -16.81 0.61 -6.23
N THR A 31 -16.28 0.37 -7.43
CA THR A 31 -16.96 -0.41 -8.49
C THR A 31 -16.13 -1.54 -9.10
N ASP A 32 -14.80 -1.50 -8.99
CA ASP A 32 -13.87 -2.33 -9.73
C ASP A 32 -12.96 -3.14 -8.80
N ASN A 33 -12.41 -4.24 -9.32
CA ASN A 33 -11.54 -5.17 -8.59
C ASN A 33 -12.15 -5.63 -7.24
N LEU A 34 -13.46 -5.84 -7.22
CA LEU A 34 -14.19 -6.42 -6.09
C LEU A 34 -13.93 -7.93 -6.13
N PHE A 35 -13.25 -8.47 -5.11
CA PHE A 35 -12.92 -9.90 -5.06
C PHE A 35 -14.06 -10.69 -4.42
N VAL A 36 -14.41 -11.81 -5.04
CA VAL A 36 -15.35 -12.80 -4.52
C VAL A 36 -14.56 -14.06 -4.20
N GLU A 37 -14.35 -14.30 -2.92
CA GLU A 37 -13.43 -15.31 -2.36
C GLU A 37 -13.89 -16.72 -2.74
N ARG A 38 -15.19 -16.99 -2.52
CA ARG A 38 -15.85 -18.27 -2.82
C ARG A 38 -15.59 -18.80 -4.24
N TYR A 39 -15.36 -17.89 -5.19
CA TYR A 39 -15.13 -18.22 -6.59
C TYR A 39 -13.78 -17.73 -7.13
N GLY A 40 -12.87 -17.22 -6.28
CA GLY A 40 -11.54 -16.73 -6.65
C GLY A 40 -11.55 -15.70 -7.79
N LEU A 41 -12.53 -14.79 -7.80
CA LEU A 41 -12.86 -13.97 -8.97
C LEU A 41 -12.91 -12.48 -8.62
N HIS A 42 -12.13 -11.64 -9.33
CA HIS A 42 -12.34 -10.20 -9.34
C HIS A 42 -13.44 -9.83 -10.34
N LEU A 43 -14.32 -8.91 -9.94
CA LEU A 43 -15.41 -8.42 -10.78
C LEU A 43 -15.64 -6.91 -10.64
N ARG A 44 -16.47 -6.39 -11.55
CA ARG A 44 -16.99 -5.02 -11.55
C ARG A 44 -18.48 -5.04 -11.19
N TYR A 45 -18.87 -4.22 -10.23
CA TYR A 45 -20.26 -4.04 -9.82
C TYR A 45 -20.61 -2.55 -9.76
N ARG A 46 -21.74 -2.17 -10.37
CA ARG A 46 -22.21 -0.77 -10.43
C ARG A 46 -23.48 -0.49 -9.62
N GLY A 47 -23.88 -1.40 -8.73
CA GLY A 47 -25.16 -1.33 -8.03
C GLY A 47 -26.36 -1.84 -8.84
N ASP A 48 -26.11 -2.55 -9.94
CA ASP A 48 -27.12 -3.25 -10.75
C ASP A 48 -26.90 -4.77 -10.64
N PRO A 49 -27.74 -5.51 -9.88
CA PRO A 49 -27.66 -6.97 -9.79
C PRO A 49 -27.80 -7.67 -11.15
N GLU A 50 -28.50 -7.08 -12.10
CA GLU A 50 -28.64 -7.64 -13.45
C GLU A 50 -27.38 -7.36 -14.30
N GLN A 51 -26.61 -6.29 -14.03
CA GLN A 51 -25.27 -6.12 -14.61
C GLN A 51 -24.33 -7.23 -14.13
N LEU A 52 -24.37 -7.52 -12.83
CA LEU A 52 -23.61 -8.64 -12.25
C LEU A 52 -24.02 -9.99 -12.89
N ARG A 53 -25.33 -10.24 -13.06
CA ARG A 53 -25.85 -11.48 -13.64
C ARG A 53 -25.54 -11.62 -15.14
N ARG A 54 -25.61 -10.53 -15.91
CA ARG A 54 -25.25 -10.48 -17.34
C ARG A 54 -23.76 -10.70 -17.56
N ASP A 55 -22.93 -9.90 -16.89
CA ASP A 55 -21.49 -9.82 -17.19
C ASP A 55 -20.72 -11.02 -16.63
N TYR A 56 -21.04 -11.46 -15.40
CA TYR A 56 -20.26 -12.48 -14.67
C TYR A 56 -20.99 -13.83 -14.51
N GLY A 57 -22.32 -13.88 -14.71
CA GLY A 57 -23.12 -15.10 -14.56
C GLY A 57 -22.59 -16.34 -15.30
N PRO A 58 -22.08 -16.24 -16.54
CA PRO A 58 -21.48 -17.39 -17.23
C PRO A 58 -20.22 -17.95 -16.54
N VAL A 59 -19.33 -17.08 -16.06
CA VAL A 59 -18.07 -17.45 -15.38
C VAL A 59 -18.36 -17.98 -13.97
N LEU A 60 -19.28 -17.33 -13.25
CA LEU A 60 -19.75 -17.78 -11.93
C LEU A 60 -20.35 -19.21 -12.03
N ARG A 61 -21.17 -19.49 -13.05
CA ARG A 61 -21.70 -20.85 -13.30
C ARG A 61 -20.62 -21.89 -13.57
N GLN A 62 -19.60 -21.54 -14.36
CA GLN A 62 -18.43 -22.42 -14.59
C GLN A 62 -17.66 -22.71 -13.30
N ARG A 63 -17.59 -21.73 -12.38
CA ARG A 63 -16.93 -21.86 -11.06
C ARG A 63 -17.83 -22.41 -9.94
N GLY A 64 -19.07 -22.81 -10.25
CA GLY A 64 -19.94 -23.55 -9.31
C GLY A 64 -21.12 -22.78 -8.71
N CYS A 65 -21.30 -21.48 -9.03
CA CYS A 65 -22.52 -20.74 -8.69
C CYS A 65 -23.70 -21.26 -9.54
N ARG A 66 -24.50 -22.19 -9.02
CA ARG A 66 -25.48 -22.97 -9.82
C ARG A 66 -26.94 -22.66 -9.49
N SER A 67 -27.20 -22.03 -8.36
CA SER A 67 -28.53 -21.63 -7.90
C SER A 67 -28.67 -20.11 -7.79
N GLU A 68 -29.91 -19.62 -7.71
CA GLU A 68 -30.15 -18.20 -7.36
C GLU A 68 -29.76 -17.89 -5.90
N GLU A 69 -29.67 -18.90 -5.02
CA GLU A 69 -29.14 -18.71 -3.66
C GLU A 69 -27.62 -18.48 -3.66
N ASP A 70 -26.87 -19.20 -4.50
CA ASP A 70 -25.44 -18.93 -4.75
C ASP A 70 -25.25 -17.51 -5.29
N PHE A 71 -26.06 -17.12 -6.28
CA PHE A 71 -25.95 -15.79 -6.89
C PHE A 71 -26.33 -14.68 -5.90
N ALA A 72 -27.36 -14.89 -5.08
CA ALA A 72 -27.70 -13.98 -3.99
C ALA A 72 -26.62 -13.93 -2.88
N ALA A 73 -25.86 -15.01 -2.67
CA ALA A 73 -24.69 -14.99 -1.79
C ALA A 73 -23.55 -14.13 -2.37
N VAL A 74 -23.25 -14.27 -3.67
CA VAL A 74 -22.28 -13.40 -4.37
C VAL A 74 -22.70 -11.94 -4.27
N LEU A 75 -23.97 -11.63 -4.52
CA LEU A 75 -24.48 -10.26 -4.45
C LEU A 75 -24.26 -9.64 -3.06
N ARG A 76 -24.60 -10.38 -1.98
CA ARG A 76 -24.37 -9.94 -0.59
C ARG A 76 -22.88 -9.75 -0.26
N GLU A 77 -22.01 -10.61 -0.78
CA GLU A 77 -20.56 -10.53 -0.59
C GLU A 77 -19.98 -9.26 -1.25
N VAL A 78 -20.38 -9.01 -2.50
CA VAL A 78 -19.98 -7.84 -3.29
C VAL A 78 -20.54 -6.54 -2.69
N GLU A 79 -21.81 -6.51 -2.28
CA GLU A 79 -22.44 -5.32 -1.68
C GLU A 79 -21.83 -4.98 -0.31
N LYS A 80 -21.49 -5.99 0.49
CA LYS A 80 -20.76 -5.81 1.76
C LYS A 80 -19.36 -5.22 1.52
N GLU A 81 -18.63 -5.68 0.50
CA GLU A 81 -17.32 -5.13 0.15
C GLU A 81 -17.43 -3.68 -0.35
N VAL A 82 -18.39 -3.38 -1.24
CA VAL A 82 -18.64 -2.00 -1.71
C VAL A 82 -19.02 -1.08 -0.55
N GLN A 83 -19.84 -1.53 0.40
CA GLN A 83 -20.20 -0.74 1.57
C GLN A 83 -19.00 -0.51 2.49
N ARG A 84 -18.20 -1.56 2.79
CA ARG A 84 -16.95 -1.45 3.53
C ARG A 84 -16.01 -0.42 2.90
N ARG A 85 -15.85 -0.44 1.57
CA ARG A 85 -14.99 0.51 0.84
C ARG A 85 -15.44 1.97 0.97
N LYS A 86 -16.74 2.25 1.06
CA LYS A 86 -17.26 3.61 1.34
C LYS A 86 -16.95 4.08 2.77
N GLU A 87 -16.93 3.15 3.73
CA GLU A 87 -16.77 3.45 5.16
C GLU A 87 -15.30 3.64 5.57
N LEU A 88 -14.35 3.07 4.82
CA LEU A 88 -12.91 3.12 5.11
C LEU A 88 -12.40 4.51 5.48
N ASP A 89 -12.68 5.53 4.65
CA ASP A 89 -12.20 6.90 4.87
C ASP A 89 -12.82 7.55 6.12
N GLY A 90 -14.04 7.17 6.50
CA GLY A 90 -14.67 7.62 7.75
C GLY A 90 -13.96 7.00 8.95
N LEU A 91 -13.92 5.67 8.99
CA LEU A 91 -13.35 4.89 10.08
C LEU A 91 -11.84 5.16 10.27
N SER A 92 -11.10 5.42 9.19
CA SER A 92 -9.66 5.75 9.25
C SER A 92 -9.42 7.12 9.91
N ARG A 93 -10.23 8.14 9.57
CA ARG A 93 -10.17 9.46 10.22
C ARG A 93 -10.55 9.39 11.69
N GLU A 94 -11.56 8.59 12.04
CA GLU A 94 -11.97 8.34 13.43
C GLU A 94 -10.83 7.69 14.23
N ARG A 95 -10.22 6.61 13.71
CA ARG A 95 -9.05 5.97 14.35
C ARG A 95 -7.89 6.95 14.52
N LYS A 96 -7.51 7.68 13.47
CA LYS A 96 -6.43 8.68 13.52
C LYS A 96 -6.70 9.78 14.56
N ALA A 97 -7.95 10.20 14.74
CA ALA A 97 -8.34 11.14 15.79
C ALA A 97 -8.21 10.54 17.21
N ILE A 98 -8.65 9.30 17.42
CA ILE A 98 -8.52 8.61 18.72
C ILE A 98 -7.04 8.36 19.07
N ILE A 99 -6.26 7.86 18.11
CA ILE A 99 -4.82 7.58 18.29
C ILE A 99 -4.07 8.86 18.66
N SER A 100 -4.20 9.93 17.87
CA SER A 100 -3.45 11.19 18.10
C SER A 100 -3.76 11.88 19.43
N GLN A 101 -4.91 11.62 20.04
CA GLN A 101 -5.27 12.15 21.37
C GLN A 101 -4.78 11.25 22.51
N ASN A 102 -4.92 9.94 22.38
CA ASN A 102 -4.83 9.00 23.51
C ASN A 102 -3.53 8.17 23.52
N TYR A 103 -2.93 7.90 22.37
CA TYR A 103 -1.69 7.13 22.30
C TYR A 103 -0.49 7.94 22.81
N ARG A 104 0.50 7.25 23.37
CA ARG A 104 1.74 7.85 23.88
C ARG A 104 2.93 7.08 23.31
N PRO A 105 3.58 7.58 22.25
CA PRO A 105 4.75 6.94 21.65
C PRO A 105 5.85 6.65 22.67
N LYS A 106 6.48 5.49 22.53
CA LYS A 106 7.68 5.10 23.27
C LYS A 106 8.91 5.82 22.70
N HIS A 107 8.94 6.01 21.37
CA HIS A 107 10.00 6.68 20.63
C HIS A 107 9.45 7.88 19.82
N PRO A 108 9.04 9.00 20.46
CA PRO A 108 8.44 10.15 19.77
C PRO A 108 9.28 10.76 18.64
N HIS A 109 10.61 10.58 18.69
CA HIS A 109 11.54 11.12 17.70
C HIS A 109 11.41 10.46 16.32
N LEU A 110 10.84 9.25 16.22
CA LEU A 110 10.64 8.51 14.96
C LEU A 110 9.50 9.09 14.10
N TYR A 111 8.67 9.97 14.66
CA TYR A 111 7.50 10.54 13.98
C TYR A 111 7.85 11.67 12.99
N ILE A 112 9.13 12.07 12.95
CA ILE A 112 9.68 13.09 12.05
C ILE A 112 10.90 12.46 11.37
N LEU A 113 10.96 12.49 10.04
CA LEU A 113 12.10 11.94 9.29
C LEU A 113 13.39 12.68 9.61
N GLN A 114 14.46 11.94 9.88
CA GLN A 114 15.80 12.46 10.16
C GLN A 114 16.82 11.73 9.28
N GLU A 115 17.85 12.43 8.80
CA GLU A 115 18.91 11.81 7.98
C GLU A 115 19.70 10.73 8.74
N SER A 116 19.74 10.82 10.08
CA SER A 116 20.31 9.81 10.98
C SER A 116 19.61 8.44 10.95
N PHE A 117 18.41 8.36 10.36
CA PHE A 117 17.72 7.09 10.17
C PHE A 117 18.19 6.33 8.92
N PHE A 118 18.89 7.00 8.00
CA PHE A 118 19.27 6.41 6.72
C PHE A 118 20.66 5.78 6.75
N ASN A 119 20.83 4.70 6.00
CA ASN A 119 22.15 4.17 5.69
C ASN A 119 22.94 5.19 4.85
N ARG A 120 24.25 5.29 5.08
CA ARG A 120 25.14 6.18 4.34
C ARG A 120 25.09 5.92 2.83
N GLU A 121 24.99 4.66 2.40
CA GLU A 121 24.92 4.26 0.99
C GLU A 121 23.64 4.77 0.32
N PHE A 122 22.52 4.80 1.04
CA PHE A 122 21.28 5.40 0.55
C PHE A 122 21.40 6.92 0.39
N LEU A 123 21.98 7.62 1.37
CA LEU A 123 22.23 9.07 1.25
C LEU A 123 23.20 9.41 0.12
N GLU A 124 24.24 8.60 -0.09
CA GLU A 124 25.15 8.70 -1.24
C GLU A 124 24.41 8.47 -2.58
N THR A 125 23.49 7.51 -2.63
CA THR A 125 22.65 7.22 -3.80
C THR A 125 21.67 8.37 -4.13
N VAL A 126 21.00 8.93 -3.12
CA VAL A 126 20.09 10.08 -3.27
C VAL A 126 20.88 11.31 -3.73
N LYS A 127 22.08 11.52 -3.19
CA LYS A 127 22.99 12.59 -3.62
C LYS A 127 23.49 12.40 -5.05
N TYR A 128 23.71 11.17 -5.51
CA TYR A 128 23.97 10.91 -6.93
C TYR A 128 22.76 11.27 -7.80
N CYS A 129 21.57 10.77 -7.45
CA CYS A 129 20.33 10.97 -8.23
C CYS A 129 19.87 12.43 -8.32
N THR A 130 20.30 13.28 -7.40
CA THR A 130 20.02 14.72 -7.38
C THR A 130 21.12 15.57 -8.03
N SER A 131 22.16 14.96 -8.59
CA SER A 131 23.25 15.64 -9.30
C SER A 131 22.90 15.96 -10.76
N GLN A 132 23.58 16.94 -11.36
CA GLN A 132 23.33 17.37 -12.75
C GLN A 132 23.62 16.30 -13.82
N ASN A 133 24.46 15.32 -13.49
CA ASN A 133 24.87 14.23 -14.37
C ASN A 133 24.29 12.87 -13.92
N ALA A 134 23.13 12.91 -13.25
CA ALA A 134 22.41 11.71 -12.82
C ALA A 134 21.75 11.01 -14.02
N ASP A 135 22.08 9.75 -14.24
CA ASP A 135 21.43 8.88 -15.21
C ASP A 135 21.19 7.47 -14.65
N LEU A 136 20.46 6.65 -15.41
CA LEU A 136 20.16 5.28 -15.02
C LEU A 136 21.42 4.39 -14.93
N GLN A 137 22.43 4.60 -15.77
CA GLN A 137 23.63 3.76 -15.77
C GLN A 137 24.48 4.01 -14.51
N GLY A 138 24.66 5.28 -14.11
CA GLY A 138 25.32 5.60 -12.85
C GLY A 138 24.53 5.12 -11.64
N LEU A 139 23.19 5.24 -11.64
CA LEU A 139 22.35 4.71 -10.55
C LEU A 139 22.47 3.18 -10.42
N LEU A 140 22.61 2.44 -11.53
CA LEU A 140 22.84 0.99 -11.51
C LEU A 140 24.21 0.57 -10.93
N HIS A 141 25.11 1.51 -10.60
CA HIS A 141 26.30 1.24 -9.79
C HIS A 141 26.07 1.43 -8.28
N HIS A 142 24.94 2.04 -7.89
CA HIS A 142 24.55 2.32 -6.50
C HIS A 142 23.44 1.39 -5.97
N VAL A 143 22.73 0.65 -6.85
CA VAL A 143 21.68 -0.31 -6.47
C VAL A 143 21.93 -1.68 -7.08
N GLU A 144 21.57 -2.74 -6.36
CA GLU A 144 21.67 -4.11 -6.85
C GLU A 144 20.42 -4.45 -7.68
N SER A 145 20.61 -4.87 -8.93
CA SER A 145 19.52 -5.37 -9.77
C SER A 145 19.30 -6.86 -9.54
N LEU A 146 18.18 -7.23 -8.90
CA LEU A 146 17.84 -8.62 -8.58
C LEU A 146 17.30 -9.40 -9.78
N SER A 147 16.84 -8.71 -10.83
CA SER A 147 16.38 -9.28 -12.10
C SER A 147 16.37 -8.25 -13.23
N ASP A 148 16.30 -8.75 -14.46
CA ASP A 148 15.94 -8.00 -15.67
C ASP A 148 14.58 -7.28 -15.58
N LYS A 149 13.69 -7.75 -14.70
CA LYS A 149 12.35 -7.21 -14.44
C LYS A 149 12.35 -5.97 -13.54
N ARG A 150 13.43 -5.19 -13.56
CA ARG A 150 13.61 -3.91 -12.84
C ARG A 150 13.25 -3.99 -11.35
N ILE A 151 13.70 -5.05 -10.68
CA ILE A 151 13.57 -5.20 -9.23
C ILE A 151 14.92 -4.82 -8.62
N TYR A 152 14.94 -3.80 -7.76
CA TYR A 152 16.17 -3.24 -7.20
C TYR A 152 16.22 -3.38 -5.69
N ARG A 153 17.42 -3.71 -5.17
CA ARG A 153 17.74 -3.78 -3.75
C ARG A 153 18.77 -2.71 -3.37
N LEU A 154 18.53 -2.05 -2.24
CA LEU A 154 19.45 -1.13 -1.59
C LEU A 154 19.16 -1.06 -0.07
N PRO A 155 20.16 -0.83 0.80
CA PRO A 155 19.91 -0.67 2.23
C PRO A 155 19.44 0.76 2.51
N ILE A 156 18.16 0.98 2.83
CA ILE A 156 17.63 2.34 3.06
C ILE A 156 17.91 2.85 4.48
N PHE A 157 17.56 2.08 5.50
CA PHE A 157 17.61 2.51 6.89
C PHE A 157 18.81 1.94 7.67
N THR A 158 19.18 2.58 8.77
CA THR A 158 20.13 2.07 9.76
C THR A 158 19.51 0.94 10.60
N LYS A 159 20.36 0.09 11.19
CA LYS A 159 19.88 -0.99 12.05
C LYS A 159 19.21 -0.44 13.30
N GLU A 160 19.81 0.60 13.86
CA GLU A 160 19.41 1.30 15.07
C GLU A 160 18.02 1.94 14.89
N PHE A 161 17.73 2.49 13.70
CA PHE A 161 16.37 2.93 13.36
C PHE A 161 15.39 1.76 13.29
N CYS A 162 15.73 0.67 12.60
CA CYS A 162 14.83 -0.49 12.46
C CYS A 162 14.49 -1.12 13.82
N GLU A 163 15.46 -1.27 14.72
CA GLU A 163 15.25 -1.77 16.08
C GLU A 163 14.31 -0.84 16.87
N ALA A 164 14.58 0.48 16.90
CA ALA A 164 13.71 1.45 17.58
C ALA A 164 12.30 1.53 16.98
N PHE A 165 12.17 1.38 15.66
CA PHE A 165 10.88 1.41 14.96
C PHE A 165 10.06 0.15 15.23
N VAL A 166 10.69 -1.03 15.28
CA VAL A 166 10.03 -2.28 15.73
C VAL A 166 9.53 -2.13 17.16
N GLU A 167 10.34 -1.56 18.07
CA GLU A 167 9.93 -1.31 19.46
C GLU A 167 8.72 -0.37 19.59
N GLU A 168 8.64 0.67 18.74
CA GLU A 168 7.50 1.60 18.70
C GLU A 168 6.23 0.93 18.16
N LEU A 169 6.37 0.10 17.13
CA LEU A 169 5.26 -0.66 16.56
C LEU A 169 4.71 -1.70 17.54
N GLU A 170 5.58 -2.42 18.26
CA GLU A 170 5.16 -3.36 19.31
C GLU A 170 4.44 -2.66 20.47
N HIS A 171 4.92 -1.47 20.87
CA HIS A 171 4.27 -0.64 21.89
C HIS A 171 2.89 -0.13 21.42
N PHE A 172 2.73 0.21 20.14
CA PHE A 172 1.42 0.52 19.56
C PHE A 172 0.50 -0.71 19.51
N GLU A 173 1.01 -1.87 19.10
CA GLU A 173 0.25 -3.13 19.06
C GLU A 173 -0.29 -3.52 20.44
N GLN A 174 0.53 -3.39 21.48
CA GLN A 174 0.20 -3.70 22.88
C GLN A 174 -0.75 -2.68 23.53
N SER A 175 -1.04 -1.56 22.88
CA SER A 175 -1.93 -0.52 23.41
C SER A 175 -3.41 -0.79 23.07
N GLU A 176 -4.33 -0.28 23.89
CA GLU A 176 -5.79 -0.28 23.65
C GLU A 176 -6.24 0.61 22.47
N MET A 177 -5.32 1.14 21.67
CA MET A 177 -5.65 1.98 20.52
C MET A 177 -6.36 1.18 19.41
N PRO A 178 -7.34 1.77 18.71
CA PRO A 178 -8.07 1.09 17.65
C PRO A 178 -7.19 0.94 16.40
N LYS A 179 -7.19 -0.26 15.81
CA LYS A 179 -6.27 -0.64 14.72
C LYS A 179 -7.06 -0.93 13.44
N GLY A 180 -6.70 -0.28 12.33
CA GLY A 180 -7.24 -0.62 11.01
C GLY A 180 -6.43 -1.75 10.36
N ARG A 181 -7.08 -2.60 9.55
CA ARG A 181 -6.40 -3.67 8.81
C ARG A 181 -5.49 -3.09 7.72
N PRO A 182 -4.23 -3.54 7.59
CA PRO A 182 -3.29 -3.05 6.57
C PRO A 182 -3.83 -3.16 5.14
N ASN A 183 -4.32 -4.33 4.74
CA ASN A 183 -4.87 -4.60 3.41
C ASN A 183 -6.01 -5.66 3.51
N SER A 184 -6.37 -6.30 2.40
CA SER A 184 -7.44 -7.32 2.35
C SER A 184 -6.99 -8.75 2.71
N MET A 185 -5.69 -9.04 2.65
CA MET A 185 -5.10 -10.35 2.95
C MET A 185 -4.52 -10.38 4.36
N ASN A 186 -3.96 -9.26 4.83
CA ASN A 186 -3.39 -9.15 6.17
C ASN A 186 -4.40 -8.67 7.21
N ASN A 187 -4.61 -9.50 8.23
CA ASN A 187 -5.42 -9.16 9.40
C ASN A 187 -4.59 -8.38 10.44
N TYR A 188 -3.28 -8.57 10.46
CA TYR A 188 -2.35 -8.07 11.49
C TYR A 188 -1.32 -7.09 10.94
N GLY A 189 -0.95 -6.09 11.74
CA GLY A 189 -0.03 -5.02 11.37
C GLY A 189 -0.54 -3.62 11.69
N VAL A 190 0.17 -2.60 11.19
CA VAL A 190 -0.03 -1.19 11.55
C VAL A 190 -0.13 -0.30 10.32
N LEU A 191 -1.22 0.46 10.22
CA LEU A 191 -1.41 1.54 9.24
C LEU A 191 -0.64 2.80 9.69
N LEU A 192 0.49 3.10 9.04
CA LEU A 192 1.40 4.17 9.48
C LEU A 192 0.78 5.57 9.32
N ASN A 193 -0.12 5.73 8.37
CA ASN A 193 -0.92 6.94 8.18
C ASN A 193 -1.89 7.21 9.34
N GLU A 194 -2.41 6.17 9.99
CA GLU A 194 -3.28 6.28 11.17
C GLU A 194 -2.48 6.50 12.46
N LEU A 195 -1.29 5.88 12.55
CA LEU A 195 -0.34 6.12 13.65
C LEU A 195 0.17 7.57 13.68
N GLY A 196 0.33 8.20 12.52
CA GLY A 196 0.64 9.63 12.38
C GLY A 196 1.87 9.96 11.52
N LEU A 197 2.49 8.97 10.88
CA LEU A 197 3.75 9.10 10.14
C LEU A 197 3.61 9.74 8.74
N ASP A 198 2.39 9.97 8.24
CA ASP A 198 2.11 10.56 6.91
C ASP A 198 2.97 11.81 6.61
N GLU A 199 2.63 12.92 7.28
CA GLU A 199 3.03 14.27 6.85
C GLU A 199 4.51 14.55 7.13
N THR A 200 5.02 14.02 8.24
CA THR A 200 6.35 14.33 8.78
C THR A 200 7.39 13.23 8.58
N PHE A 201 6.98 12.02 8.18
CA PHE A 201 7.90 10.93 7.86
C PHE A 201 7.77 10.44 6.42
N LEU A 202 6.59 10.00 6.00
CA LEU A 202 6.39 9.29 4.73
C LEU A 202 6.36 10.23 3.51
N THR A 203 5.66 11.36 3.61
CA THR A 203 5.68 12.42 2.59
C THR A 203 7.10 12.91 2.27
N PRO A 204 7.94 13.33 3.24
CA PRO A 204 9.31 13.74 2.93
C PRO A 204 10.23 12.59 2.50
N LEU A 205 10.04 11.36 3.01
CA LEU A 205 10.78 10.17 2.53
C LEU A 205 10.56 9.98 1.03
N ARG A 206 9.28 9.98 0.64
CA ARG A 206 8.82 9.83 -0.74
C ARG A 206 9.36 10.93 -1.65
N GLU A 207 9.12 12.20 -1.31
CA GLU A 207 9.41 13.35 -2.19
C GLU A 207 10.90 13.69 -2.30
N LYS A 208 11.66 13.55 -1.20
CA LYS A 208 13.06 14.01 -1.16
C LYS A 208 14.08 12.91 -1.40
N TYR A 209 13.75 11.66 -1.04
CA TYR A 209 14.70 10.55 -1.06
C TYR A 209 14.31 9.45 -2.05
N LEU A 210 13.03 9.07 -2.18
CA LEU A 210 12.62 8.03 -3.13
C LEU A 210 12.41 8.57 -4.56
N GLN A 211 11.76 9.73 -4.70
CA GLN A 211 11.42 10.32 -6.00
C GLN A 211 12.62 10.54 -6.94
N PRO A 212 13.82 10.96 -6.48
CA PRO A 212 15.00 11.04 -7.35
C PRO A 212 15.44 9.69 -7.94
N LEU A 213 15.29 8.59 -7.18
CA LEU A 213 15.62 7.24 -7.65
C LEU A 213 14.52 6.73 -8.60
N THR A 214 13.25 6.85 -8.23
CA THR A 214 12.13 6.35 -9.05
C THR A 214 12.00 7.09 -10.38
N ALA A 215 12.39 8.38 -10.44
CA ALA A 215 12.45 9.15 -11.68
C ALA A 215 13.43 8.55 -12.72
N LEU A 216 14.53 7.93 -12.26
CA LEU A 216 15.54 7.30 -13.12
C LEU A 216 15.24 5.83 -13.41
N LEU A 217 14.72 5.08 -12.42
CA LEU A 217 14.43 3.64 -12.54
C LEU A 217 13.12 3.34 -13.30
N TYR A 218 12.11 4.23 -13.17
CA TYR A 218 10.76 4.01 -13.69
C TYR A 218 10.17 5.24 -14.41
N PRO A 219 10.87 5.87 -15.38
CA PRO A 219 10.37 7.05 -16.09
C PRO A 219 9.09 6.76 -16.91
N ASP A 220 8.89 5.51 -17.32
CA ASP A 220 7.73 4.99 -18.05
C ASP A 220 6.54 4.59 -17.15
N CYS A 221 6.75 4.44 -15.83
CA CYS A 221 5.69 4.19 -14.85
C CYS A 221 5.38 5.43 -13.98
N GLY A 222 5.74 6.63 -14.42
CA GLY A 222 5.47 7.86 -13.65
C GLY A 222 6.30 8.02 -12.37
N GLY A 223 7.46 7.35 -12.27
CA GLY A 223 8.31 7.40 -11.09
C GLY A 223 8.84 8.80 -10.71
N SER A 224 8.76 9.77 -11.62
CA SER A 224 9.07 11.19 -11.37
C SER A 224 7.88 12.01 -10.83
N CYS A 225 6.67 11.45 -10.82
CA CYS A 225 5.43 12.15 -10.47
C CYS A 225 4.51 11.33 -9.52
N LEU A 226 5.10 10.47 -8.68
CA LEU A 226 4.37 9.80 -7.59
C LEU A 226 3.68 10.88 -6.72
N ASP A 227 2.35 10.87 -6.62
CA ASP A 227 1.55 11.97 -6.03
C ASP A 227 0.91 11.62 -4.67
N SER A 228 0.86 10.32 -4.36
CA SER A 228 0.26 9.73 -3.17
C SER A 228 1.13 8.58 -2.65
N HIS A 229 0.71 7.93 -1.55
CA HIS A 229 1.28 6.70 -1.03
C HIS A 229 0.31 6.00 -0.07
N LYS A 230 0.51 4.70 0.16
CA LYS A 230 -0.12 3.96 1.26
C LYS A 230 0.96 3.13 1.96
N ALA A 231 1.26 3.46 3.22
CA ALA A 231 2.29 2.78 3.99
C ALA A 231 1.71 2.03 5.19
N PHE A 232 2.14 0.78 5.35
CA PHE A 232 1.76 -0.11 6.44
C PHE A 232 2.90 -1.07 6.75
N VAL A 233 2.94 -1.54 8.00
CA VAL A 233 3.80 -2.67 8.39
C VAL A 233 2.92 -3.90 8.54
N VAL A 234 3.32 -5.01 7.93
CA VAL A 234 2.73 -6.34 8.13
C VAL A 234 3.52 -7.08 9.20
N LYS A 235 2.82 -7.83 10.04
CA LYS A 235 3.42 -8.73 11.03
C LYS A 235 3.14 -10.16 10.62
N TYR A 236 4.21 -10.94 10.43
CA TYR A 236 4.11 -12.37 10.19
C TYR A 236 4.41 -13.11 11.50
N ALA A 237 3.49 -13.97 11.92
CA ALA A 237 3.66 -14.87 13.04
C ALA A 237 3.25 -16.29 12.66
N LEU A 238 3.75 -17.30 13.38
CA LEU A 238 3.31 -18.67 13.21
C LEU A 238 1.79 -18.76 13.45
N HIS A 239 1.08 -19.29 12.46
CA HIS A 239 -0.38 -19.45 12.42
C HIS A 239 -1.22 -18.17 12.14
N GLU A 240 -0.61 -17.03 11.84
CA GLU A 240 -1.29 -15.82 11.36
C GLU A 240 -1.16 -15.67 9.82
N ASP A 241 -2.16 -15.10 9.15
CA ASP A 241 -2.21 -14.75 7.71
C ASP A 241 -1.61 -15.80 6.73
N LEU A 242 -2.07 -17.07 6.84
CA LEU A 242 -1.48 -18.23 6.15
C LEU A 242 -1.67 -18.28 4.61
N ASP A 243 -2.63 -17.55 4.04
CA ASP A 243 -2.95 -17.56 2.60
C ASP A 243 -2.49 -16.28 1.88
N LEU A 244 -1.17 -16.14 1.72
CA LEU A 244 -0.54 -15.08 0.91
C LEU A 244 -0.64 -15.40 -0.59
N HIS A 245 -1.82 -15.21 -1.16
CA HIS A 245 -2.05 -15.36 -2.60
C HIS A 245 -1.29 -14.30 -3.43
N THR A 246 -0.81 -14.72 -4.61
CA THR A 246 -0.03 -13.86 -5.52
C THR A 246 -0.87 -12.75 -6.14
N HIS A 247 -0.54 -11.50 -5.84
CA HIS A 247 -1.37 -10.31 -6.09
C HIS A 247 -0.55 -9.14 -6.67
N TYR A 248 -1.27 -8.11 -7.11
CA TYR A 248 -0.70 -6.83 -7.53
C TYR A 248 -0.96 -5.80 -6.43
N ASP A 249 0.04 -4.96 -6.14
CA ASP A 249 -0.22 -3.72 -5.42
C ASP A 249 -1.02 -2.75 -6.27
N ASN A 250 -1.82 -1.91 -5.63
CA ASN A 250 -2.44 -0.75 -6.25
C ASN A 250 -1.49 0.45 -6.13
N ALA A 251 -0.32 0.36 -6.77
CA ALA A 251 0.72 1.38 -6.83
C ALA A 251 1.58 1.22 -8.09
N GLU A 252 2.09 2.33 -8.61
CA GLU A 252 3.03 2.37 -9.74
C GLU A 252 4.41 1.83 -9.36
N VAL A 253 4.82 2.07 -8.11
CA VAL A 253 6.06 1.57 -7.49
C VAL A 253 5.79 1.23 -6.03
N THR A 254 6.10 0.00 -5.63
CA THR A 254 6.11 -0.46 -4.24
C THR A 254 7.51 -0.41 -3.67
N LEU A 255 7.62 0.07 -2.43
CA LEU A 255 8.79 -0.11 -1.58
C LEU A 255 8.44 -1.08 -0.44
N ASN A 256 9.14 -2.22 -0.39
CA ASN A 256 9.05 -3.19 0.71
C ASN A 256 10.35 -3.11 1.54
N VAL A 257 10.25 -3.04 2.87
CA VAL A 257 11.38 -2.81 3.80
C VAL A 257 11.40 -3.91 4.85
N CYS A 258 12.47 -4.69 4.90
CA CYS A 258 12.71 -5.64 5.98
C CYS A 258 13.15 -4.90 7.26
N LEU A 259 12.33 -4.91 8.31
CA LEU A 259 12.62 -4.27 9.60
C LEU A 259 13.49 -5.13 10.56
N GLY A 260 14.08 -6.23 10.08
CA GLY A 260 15.27 -6.82 10.71
C GLY A 260 15.07 -7.74 11.92
N LYS A 261 13.88 -8.34 12.13
CA LYS A 261 13.78 -9.51 13.03
C LYS A 261 14.45 -10.73 12.39
N GLU A 262 15.13 -11.56 13.19
CA GLU A 262 15.65 -12.84 12.70
C GLU A 262 14.50 -13.80 12.37
N PHE A 263 14.41 -14.21 11.10
CA PHE A 263 13.49 -15.25 10.64
C PHE A 263 14.20 -16.25 9.73
N THR A 264 13.87 -17.53 9.87
CA THR A 264 14.35 -18.60 8.99
C THR A 264 13.51 -18.73 7.71
N GLU A 265 12.30 -18.19 7.70
CA GLU A 265 11.28 -18.32 6.64
C GLU A 265 10.53 -16.99 6.48
N GLY A 266 10.05 -16.71 5.27
CA GLY A 266 9.70 -15.36 4.82
C GLY A 266 10.56 -14.98 3.63
N SER A 267 10.01 -15.06 2.42
CA SER A 267 10.74 -14.83 1.17
C SER A 267 9.76 -14.26 0.16
N LEU A 268 10.15 -13.17 -0.50
CA LEU A 268 9.29 -12.48 -1.45
C LEU A 268 9.42 -13.16 -2.81
N TYR A 269 8.30 -13.62 -3.37
CA TYR A 269 8.24 -14.31 -4.64
C TYR A 269 7.65 -13.39 -5.71
N PHE A 270 8.36 -13.24 -6.82
CA PHE A 270 7.86 -12.49 -7.98
C PHE A 270 7.39 -13.46 -9.06
N ALA A 271 6.18 -13.22 -9.57
CA ALA A 271 5.51 -14.09 -10.53
C ALA A 271 5.48 -13.48 -11.93
N GLU A 272 5.47 -14.33 -12.96
CA GLU A 272 5.39 -13.87 -14.35
C GLU A 272 3.96 -13.55 -14.78
N PHE A 273 3.81 -12.51 -15.59
CA PHE A 273 2.53 -12.06 -16.16
C PHE A 273 1.79 -13.15 -16.98
N ARG A 274 2.45 -14.25 -17.36
CA ARG A 274 1.85 -15.43 -18.01
C ARG A 274 2.55 -16.73 -17.57
N GLN A 275 1.84 -17.53 -16.77
CA GLN A 275 2.13 -18.95 -16.45
C GLN A 275 3.52 -19.27 -15.85
N VAL A 276 3.67 -18.98 -14.55
CA VAL A 276 4.55 -19.63 -13.55
C VAL A 276 5.84 -20.25 -14.11
N PRO A 277 6.94 -19.50 -14.07
CA PRO A 277 7.94 -19.75 -13.03
C PRO A 277 7.88 -18.72 -11.88
N LEU A 278 8.12 -19.16 -10.65
CA LEU A 278 8.31 -18.25 -9.50
C LEU A 278 9.80 -17.96 -9.32
N LEU A 279 10.18 -16.68 -9.35
CA LEU A 279 11.51 -16.25 -8.91
C LEU A 279 11.53 -16.19 -7.38
N LYS A 280 12.50 -16.88 -6.76
CA LYS A 280 12.62 -17.03 -5.30
C LYS A 280 13.78 -16.20 -4.76
N TYR A 281 13.50 -15.17 -3.96
CA TYR A 281 14.54 -14.36 -3.29
C TYR A 281 14.42 -14.52 -1.77
N LYS A 282 15.49 -15.04 -1.15
CA LYS A 282 15.56 -15.24 0.31
C LYS A 282 16.48 -14.21 0.95
N PHE A 283 15.85 -13.21 1.56
CA PHE A 283 16.48 -12.11 2.27
C PHE A 283 16.88 -12.52 3.69
N ARG A 284 17.85 -11.79 4.29
CA ARG A 284 18.41 -12.10 5.62
C ARG A 284 18.86 -10.87 6.43
N THR A 285 18.76 -9.67 5.87
CA THR A 285 19.24 -8.43 6.50
C THR A 285 18.16 -7.34 6.33
N ILE A 286 18.48 -6.07 6.59
CA ILE A 286 17.64 -4.90 6.29
C ILE A 286 17.67 -4.65 4.78
N ASP A 287 17.07 -5.60 4.06
CA ASP A 287 16.91 -5.62 2.62
C ASP A 287 15.67 -4.79 2.26
N CYS A 288 15.82 -3.76 1.42
CA CYS A 288 14.70 -2.97 0.90
C CYS A 288 14.57 -3.19 -0.60
N ASN A 289 13.37 -3.57 -1.06
CA ASN A 289 13.07 -3.90 -2.45
C ASN A 289 12.15 -2.84 -3.07
N LEU A 290 12.53 -2.32 -4.23
CA LEU A 290 11.75 -1.37 -5.01
C LEU A 290 11.32 -2.04 -6.33
N PHE A 291 10.02 -2.09 -6.64
CA PHE A 291 9.46 -2.83 -7.79
C PHE A 291 8.09 -2.31 -8.26
N SER A 292 7.63 -2.77 -9.43
CA SER A 292 6.34 -2.39 -10.04
C SER A 292 5.52 -3.58 -10.57
N HIS A 293 5.66 -4.76 -9.93
CA HIS A 293 5.24 -6.07 -10.47
C HIS A 293 4.50 -6.97 -9.44
N GLN A 294 3.90 -8.06 -9.95
CA GLN A 294 3.11 -9.02 -9.16
C GLN A 294 3.99 -9.83 -8.20
N HIS A 295 3.52 -10.03 -6.96
CA HIS A 295 4.27 -10.76 -5.93
C HIS A 295 3.37 -11.54 -4.95
N SER A 296 4.01 -12.37 -4.11
CA SER A 296 3.48 -13.02 -2.88
C SER A 296 4.63 -13.18 -1.89
#